data_AF-A0A2D8B9Q4-F1
#
_entry.id   AF-A0A2D8B9Q4-F1
#
_cell.length_a   1.000
_cell.length_b   1.000
_cell.length_c   1.000
_cell.angle_alpha   90.00
_cell.angle_beta   90.00
_cell.angle_gamma   90.00
#
_symmetry.space_group_name_H-M   'P 1'
#
loop_
_entity.id
_entity.type
_entity.pdbx_description
1 polymer ?
#
loop_
_entity_poly.entity_id
_entity_poly.type
_entity_poly.pdbx_seq_one_letter_code
_entity_poly.pdbx_strand_id
1 'polypeptide(L)'
;MPHVHPGLSKVLDYRAYDTELLDWKSLQHSPLRDAGGASAYGDGEAFYWFVYPNVMLNILPGRLQTNRVLPLAPGRCRVEFDYYYAPGPAGEALAAADRDFSDEVQAEDIAICEAVQRGLDSGSYEAGRLCPKRESALWHFHNQLRAAYAAYARGAEDPA
;
A
#
# COMPACT_ATOMS: atom_id res chain seq x y z
N MET A 1 -12.94 -6.13 -12.82
CA MET A 1 -11.77 -6.04 -11.93
C MET A 1 -12.30 -6.35 -10.54
N PRO A 2 -11.70 -7.29 -9.77
CA PRO A 2 -12.33 -7.73 -8.54
C PRO A 2 -12.54 -6.53 -7.61
N HIS A 3 -13.75 -6.43 -7.06
CA HIS A 3 -14.22 -5.36 -6.20
C HIS A 3 -13.60 -5.52 -4.81
N VAL A 4 -12.32 -5.21 -4.72
CA VAL A 4 -11.59 -5.20 -3.45
C VAL A 4 -11.79 -3.82 -2.81
N HIS A 5 -12.16 -3.80 -1.53
CA HIS A 5 -12.54 -2.62 -0.75
C HIS A 5 -13.76 -1.85 -1.33
N PRO A 6 -14.99 -2.36 -1.11
CA PRO A 6 -16.22 -1.69 -1.55
C PRO A 6 -16.39 -0.27 -0.97
N GLY A 7 -15.88 -0.02 0.23
CA GLY A 7 -15.89 1.30 0.88
C GLY A 7 -14.89 2.27 0.22
N LEU A 8 -13.64 1.84 0.06
CA LEU A 8 -12.55 2.63 -0.52
C LEU A 8 -12.82 2.98 -2.00
N SER A 9 -13.44 2.07 -2.75
CA SER A 9 -13.84 2.27 -4.15
C SER A 9 -14.88 3.37 -4.35
N LYS A 10 -15.57 3.81 -3.29
CA LYS A 10 -16.54 4.92 -3.33
C LYS A 10 -15.90 6.29 -3.10
N VAL A 11 -14.72 6.32 -2.48
CA VAL A 11 -14.00 7.55 -2.10
C VAL A 11 -12.94 7.93 -3.14
N LEU A 12 -12.43 6.96 -3.90
CA LEU A 12 -11.33 7.15 -4.83
C LEU A 12 -11.76 6.94 -6.29
N ASP A 13 -11.47 7.92 -7.14
CA ASP A 13 -11.62 7.75 -8.59
C ASP A 13 -10.47 6.88 -9.12
N TYR A 14 -10.72 5.57 -9.15
CA TYR A 14 -9.79 4.56 -9.62
C TYR A 14 -9.29 4.78 -11.07
N ARG A 15 -9.93 5.68 -11.83
CA ARG A 15 -9.56 6.01 -13.23
C ARG A 15 -8.53 7.13 -13.32
N ALA A 16 -8.31 7.89 -12.23
CA ALA A 16 -7.43 9.05 -12.19
C ALA A 16 -6.06 8.78 -11.53
N TYR A 17 -5.78 7.53 -11.14
CA TYR A 17 -4.46 7.17 -10.60
C TYR A 17 -3.38 7.23 -11.68
N ASP A 18 -2.39 8.08 -11.47
CA ASP A 18 -1.11 8.01 -12.14
C ASP A 18 -0.09 7.30 -11.24
N THR A 19 0.89 6.62 -11.85
CA THR A 19 1.92 5.89 -11.12
C THR A 19 3.31 6.27 -11.62
N GLU A 20 4.10 6.87 -10.75
CA GLU A 20 5.48 7.24 -11.00
C GLU A 20 6.43 6.22 -10.36
N LEU A 21 7.47 5.85 -11.09
CA LEU A 21 8.52 4.94 -10.61
C LEU A 21 9.82 5.73 -10.48
N LEU A 22 10.41 5.73 -9.29
CA LEU A 22 11.70 6.35 -8.98
C LEU A 22 12.64 5.29 -8.42
N ASP A 23 13.92 5.62 -8.22
CA ASP A 23 14.96 4.65 -7.88
C ASP A 23 14.61 3.70 -6.73
N TRP A 24 14.27 4.27 -5.55
CA TRP A 24 14.01 3.53 -4.32
C TRP A 24 12.54 3.58 -3.88
N LYS A 25 11.67 4.15 -4.72
CA LYS A 25 10.28 4.41 -4.36
C LYS A 25 9.36 4.49 -5.57
N SER A 26 8.08 4.18 -5.36
CA SER A 26 7.01 4.47 -6.31
C SER A 26 5.97 5.37 -5.68
N LEU A 27 5.34 6.20 -6.48
CA LEU A 27 4.22 7.05 -6.08
C LEU A 27 2.99 6.67 -6.90
N GLN A 28 1.88 6.47 -6.23
CA GLN A 28 0.56 6.52 -6.86
C GLN A 28 -0.14 7.77 -6.34
N HIS A 29 -0.63 8.62 -7.24
CA HIS A 29 -1.35 9.83 -6.85
C HIS A 29 -2.66 9.96 -7.61
N SER A 30 -3.64 10.59 -6.95
CA SER A 30 -4.94 10.90 -7.54
C SER A 30 -5.51 12.17 -6.92
N PRO A 31 -6.19 13.01 -7.71
CA PRO A 31 -6.99 14.09 -7.16
C PRO A 31 -8.12 13.50 -6.28
N LEU A 32 -8.38 14.15 -5.16
CA LEU A 32 -9.55 13.93 -4.32
C LEU A 32 -10.57 15.02 -4.66
N ARG A 33 -11.79 14.59 -4.98
CA ARG A 33 -12.93 15.50 -5.17
C ARG A 33 -13.99 15.17 -4.15
N ASP A 34 -14.39 16.16 -3.37
CA ASP A 34 -15.54 16.03 -2.50
C ASP A 34 -16.83 16.12 -3.31
N ALA A 35 -17.31 14.96 -3.77
CA ALA A 35 -18.59 14.86 -4.46
C ALA A 35 -19.76 14.99 -3.45
N GLY A 36 -19.91 16.15 -2.83
CA GLY A 36 -21.06 16.53 -2.03
C GLY A 36 -20.96 16.34 -0.51
N GLY A 37 -19.78 16.49 0.09
CA GLY A 37 -19.58 16.42 1.55
C GLY A 37 -19.39 15.01 2.10
N ALA A 38 -19.17 14.01 1.24
CA ALA A 38 -19.11 12.61 1.60
C ALA A 38 -17.68 12.09 1.82
N SER A 39 -16.66 12.83 1.38
CA SER A 39 -15.26 12.51 1.65
C SER A 39 -14.86 13.05 3.02
N ALA A 40 -14.43 12.18 3.94
CA ALA A 40 -13.84 12.58 5.21
C ALA A 40 -12.59 13.47 5.04
N TYR A 41 -12.00 13.50 3.84
CA TYR A 41 -10.74 14.17 3.55
C TYR A 41 -10.89 15.46 2.72
N GLY A 42 -12.10 15.83 2.29
CA GLY A 42 -12.34 17.04 1.48
C GLY A 42 -11.70 17.00 0.08
N ASP A 43 -11.52 18.19 -0.51
CA ASP A 43 -10.79 18.40 -1.78
C ASP A 43 -9.28 18.39 -1.55
N GLY A 44 -8.52 17.82 -2.49
CA GLY A 44 -7.06 17.83 -2.43
C GLY A 44 -6.40 16.77 -3.30
N GLU A 45 -5.25 16.28 -2.86
CA GLU A 45 -4.49 15.23 -3.55
C GLU A 45 -4.24 14.09 -2.55
N ALA A 46 -4.39 12.85 -3.01
CA ALA A 46 -3.97 11.67 -2.28
C ALA A 46 -2.64 11.17 -2.85
N PHE A 47 -1.64 11.01 -1.99
CA PHE A 47 -0.33 10.46 -2.36
C PHE A 47 -0.08 9.16 -1.61
N TYR A 48 0.15 8.08 -2.35
CA TYR A 48 0.47 6.76 -1.84
C TYR A 48 1.90 6.43 -2.26
N TRP A 49 2.84 6.60 -1.33
CA TRP A 49 4.23 6.24 -1.55
C TRP A 49 4.48 4.81 -1.10
N PHE A 50 5.22 4.05 -1.90
CA PHE A 50 5.95 2.89 -1.43
C PHE A 50 7.44 3.22 -1.46
N VAL A 51 8.10 3.04 -0.33
CA VAL A 51 9.53 3.25 -0.11
C VAL A 51 10.15 1.90 0.18
N TYR A 52 11.00 1.44 -0.73
CA TYR A 52 11.72 0.18 -0.57
C TYR A 52 12.64 0.28 0.66
N PRO A 53 12.69 -0.76 1.53
CA PRO A 53 12.18 -2.11 1.28
C PRO A 53 10.75 -2.40 1.74
N ASN A 54 10.18 -1.60 2.64
CA ASN A 54 9.03 -2.06 3.42
C ASN A 54 8.18 -0.95 4.08
N VAL A 55 8.25 0.28 3.57
CA VAL A 55 7.49 1.41 4.12
C VAL A 55 6.48 1.91 3.09
N MET A 56 5.24 2.13 3.51
CA MET A 56 4.26 2.90 2.75
C MET A 56 3.89 4.19 3.49
N LEU A 57 3.66 5.27 2.73
CA LEU A 57 3.14 6.53 3.26
C LEU A 57 1.86 6.88 2.50
N ASN A 58 0.76 6.98 3.23
CA ASN A 58 -0.53 7.42 2.72
C ASN A 58 -0.75 8.85 3.20
N ILE A 59 -0.56 9.82 2.32
CA ILE A 59 -0.67 11.25 2.61
C ILE A 59 -1.96 11.75 1.98
N LEU A 60 -2.92 12.12 2.81
CA LEU A 60 -4.19 12.71 2.41
C LEU A 60 -4.36 14.07 3.10
N PRO A 61 -5.26 14.95 2.64
CA PRO A 61 -5.49 16.21 3.32
C PRO A 61 -5.82 16.00 4.80
N GLY A 62 -5.06 16.66 5.68
CA GLY A 62 -5.24 16.59 7.12
C GLY A 62 -4.69 15.34 7.82
N ARG A 63 -4.14 14.35 7.10
CA ARG A 63 -3.55 13.14 7.72
C ARG A 63 -2.34 12.56 6.99
N LEU A 64 -1.48 11.92 7.78
CA LEU A 64 -0.47 10.97 7.30
C LEU A 64 -0.74 9.63 7.99
N GLN A 65 -0.72 8.55 7.20
CA GLN A 65 -0.65 7.19 7.72
C GLN A 65 0.65 6.55 7.21
N THR A 66 1.36 5.85 8.08
CA THR A 66 2.55 5.08 7.73
C THR A 66 2.30 3.60 7.94
N ASN A 67 2.73 2.77 6.98
CA ASN A 67 2.65 1.31 7.09
C ASN A 67 4.06 0.73 7.00
N ARG A 68 4.50 -0.02 8.00
CA ARG A 68 5.81 -0.68 7.99
C ARG A 68 5.65 -2.19 8.06
N VAL A 69 6.10 -2.89 7.02
CA VAL A 69 6.00 -4.35 6.93
C VAL A 69 7.27 -4.99 7.51
N LEU A 70 7.11 -5.68 8.64
CA LEU A 70 8.18 -6.38 9.34
C LEU A 70 8.12 -7.89 9.07
N PRO A 71 9.11 -8.48 8.38
CA PRO A 71 9.16 -9.93 8.20
C PRO A 71 9.40 -10.61 9.55
N LEU A 72 8.61 -11.65 9.85
CA LEU A 72 8.77 -12.46 11.06
C LEU A 72 9.23 -13.89 10.74
N ALA A 73 8.72 -14.47 9.65
CA ALA A 73 9.09 -15.77 9.12
C ALA A 73 8.61 -15.88 7.65
N PRO A 74 9.00 -16.92 6.88
CA PRO A 74 8.32 -17.23 5.62
C PRO A 74 6.81 -17.35 5.84
N GLY A 75 6.02 -16.68 4.99
CA GLY A 75 4.55 -16.64 5.10
C GLY A 75 4.00 -15.86 6.31
N ARG A 76 4.84 -15.14 7.07
CA ARG A 76 4.39 -14.37 8.25
C ARG A 76 5.10 -13.03 8.38
N CYS A 77 4.32 -11.96 8.49
CA CYS A 77 4.81 -10.62 8.78
C CYS A 77 3.97 -9.94 9.87
N ARG A 78 4.44 -8.80 10.35
CA ARG A 78 3.67 -7.83 11.13
C ARG A 78 3.67 -6.51 10.38
N VAL A 79 2.51 -5.89 10.24
CA VAL A 79 2.41 -4.54 9.67
C VAL A 79 2.10 -3.57 10.79
N GLU A 80 2.98 -2.59 10.99
CA GLU A 80 2.80 -1.50 11.95
C GLU A 80 2.13 -0.34 11.23
N PHE A 81 0.99 0.12 11.75
CA PHE A 81 0.24 1.27 11.25
C PHE A 81 0.31 2.40 12.27
N ASP A 82 0.87 3.54 11.86
CA ASP A 82 0.83 4.77 12.65
C ASP A 82 0.01 5.83 11.91
N TYR A 83 -0.81 6.56 12.66
CA TYR A 83 -1.69 7.60 12.14
C TYR A 83 -1.37 8.95 12.79
N TYR A 84 -1.18 9.96 11.95
CA TYR A 84 -0.81 11.30 12.35
C TYR A 84 -1.84 12.29 11.82
N TYR A 85 -2.37 13.10 12.72
CA TYR A 85 -3.39 14.11 12.45
C TYR A 85 -2.92 15.48 12.93
N ALA A 86 -3.46 16.54 12.34
CA ALA A 86 -3.21 17.90 12.84
C ALA A 86 -3.72 18.07 14.29
N PRO A 87 -3.03 18.84 15.13
CA PRO A 87 -3.49 19.09 16.50
C PRO A 87 -4.79 19.93 16.50
N GLY A 88 -5.66 19.66 17.47
CA GLY A 88 -6.89 20.40 17.71
C GLY A 88 -8.18 19.70 17.24
N PRO A 89 -9.35 20.32 17.46
CA PRO A 89 -10.65 19.64 17.34
C PRO A 89 -10.93 19.05 15.96
N ALA A 90 -10.45 19.68 14.89
CA ALA A 90 -10.63 19.19 13.53
C ALA A 90 -9.88 17.88 13.28
N GLY A 91 -8.63 17.77 13.75
CA GLY A 91 -7.84 16.55 13.62
C GLY A 91 -8.35 15.42 14.53
N GLU A 92 -8.84 15.75 15.73
CA GLU A 92 -9.49 14.78 16.62
C GLU A 92 -10.77 14.20 16.01
N ALA A 93 -11.60 15.05 15.39
CA ALA A 93 -12.79 14.61 14.68
C ALA A 93 -12.44 13.72 13.47
N LEU A 94 -11.41 14.09 12.69
CA LEU A 94 -10.93 13.29 11.58
C LEU A 94 -10.40 11.92 12.06
N ALA A 95 -9.61 11.90 13.13
CA ALA A 95 -9.11 10.66 13.72
C ALA A 95 -10.22 9.73 14.22
N ALA A 96 -11.29 10.30 14.78
CA ALA A 96 -12.45 9.53 15.20
C ALA A 96 -13.22 8.95 14.00
N ALA A 97 -13.37 9.72 12.92
CA ALA A 97 -14.05 9.27 11.71
C ALA A 97 -13.23 8.23 10.90
N ASP A 98 -11.91 8.34 10.88
CA ASP A 98 -11.01 7.49 10.09
C ASP A 98 -10.81 6.09 10.72
N ARG A 99 -11.02 5.96 12.04
CA ARG A 99 -10.69 4.74 12.79
C ARG A 99 -11.43 3.50 12.28
N ASP A 100 -12.76 3.53 12.31
CA ASP A 100 -13.58 2.36 11.97
C ASP A 100 -13.38 1.95 10.50
N PHE A 101 -13.25 2.95 9.63
CA PHE A 101 -12.96 2.74 8.21
C PHE A 101 -11.58 2.11 7.99
N SER A 102 -10.57 2.59 8.71
CA SER A 102 -9.21 2.03 8.63
C SER A 102 -9.18 0.59 9.11
N ASP A 103 -9.84 0.26 10.23
CA ASP A 103 -9.91 -1.11 10.76
C ASP A 103 -10.58 -2.08 9.77
N GLU A 104 -11.66 -1.64 9.11
CA GLU A 104 -12.33 -2.42 8.06
C GLU A 104 -11.39 -2.70 6.88
N VAL A 105 -10.75 -1.66 6.32
CA VAL A 105 -9.83 -1.79 5.19
C VAL A 105 -8.65 -2.69 5.54
N GLN A 106 -8.09 -2.55 6.74
CA GLN A 106 -6.98 -3.40 7.18
C GLN A 106 -7.38 -4.87 7.34
N ALA A 107 -8.58 -5.15 7.83
CA ALA A 107 -9.09 -6.52 7.92
C ALA A 107 -9.27 -7.16 6.53
N GLU A 108 -9.74 -6.39 5.55
CA GLU A 108 -9.86 -6.83 4.16
C GLU A 108 -8.48 -7.16 3.56
N ASP A 109 -7.50 -6.27 3.72
CA ASP A 109 -6.11 -6.48 3.26
C ASP A 109 -5.50 -7.75 3.84
N ILE A 110 -5.68 -7.98 5.15
CA ILE A 110 -5.20 -9.19 5.83
C ILE A 110 -5.83 -10.44 5.20
N ALA A 111 -7.15 -10.45 5.05
CA ALA A 111 -7.85 -11.61 4.49
C ALA A 111 -7.38 -11.94 3.06
N ILE A 112 -7.11 -10.92 2.24
CA ILE A 112 -6.59 -11.08 0.88
C ILE A 112 -5.18 -11.63 0.90
N CYS A 113 -4.29 -11.05 1.70
CA CYS A 113 -2.90 -11.49 1.80
C CYS A 113 -2.80 -12.94 2.27
N GLU A 114 -3.59 -13.32 3.28
CA GLU A 114 -3.63 -14.70 3.75
C GLU A 114 -4.22 -15.66 2.71
N ALA A 115 -5.23 -15.25 1.96
CA ALA A 115 -5.78 -16.05 0.87
C ALA A 115 -4.76 -16.26 -0.26
N VAL A 116 -4.01 -15.22 -0.62
CA VAL A 116 -2.91 -15.30 -1.59
C VAL A 116 -1.84 -16.26 -1.08
N GLN A 117 -1.39 -16.11 0.17
CA GLN A 117 -0.37 -16.99 0.75
C GLN A 117 -0.80 -18.46 0.75
N ARG A 118 -2.04 -18.77 1.16
CA ARG A 118 -2.60 -20.14 1.07
C ARG A 118 -2.62 -20.66 -0.36
N GLY A 119 -2.92 -19.81 -1.34
CA GLY A 119 -2.88 -20.15 -2.75
C GLY A 119 -1.47 -20.50 -3.23
N LEU A 120 -0.47 -19.71 -2.82
CA LEU A 120 0.94 -19.96 -3.13
C LEU A 120 1.43 -21.28 -2.53
N ASP A 121 1.02 -21.58 -1.29
CA ASP A 121 1.41 -22.81 -0.57
C ASP A 121 0.69 -24.07 -1.08
N SER A 122 -0.31 -23.93 -1.96
CA SER A 122 -1.10 -25.06 -2.47
C SER A 122 -0.35 -26.00 -3.43
N GLY A 123 0.80 -25.58 -3.93
CA GLY A 123 1.59 -26.33 -4.93
C GLY A 123 1.01 -26.34 -6.34
N SER A 124 -0.19 -25.78 -6.55
CA SER A 124 -0.84 -25.69 -7.87
C SER A 124 -0.69 -24.31 -8.54
N TYR A 125 -0.06 -23.35 -7.86
CA TYR A 125 0.09 -22.00 -8.37
C TYR A 125 1.19 -21.90 -9.43
N GLU A 126 0.86 -21.29 -10.56
CA GLU A 126 1.81 -20.87 -11.58
C GLU A 126 1.83 -19.35 -11.68
N ALA A 127 3.03 -18.76 -11.78
CA ALA A 127 3.18 -17.31 -11.81
C ALA A 127 2.51 -16.68 -13.04
N GLY A 128 1.53 -15.82 -12.79
CA GLY A 128 0.83 -15.04 -13.82
C GLY A 128 1.58 -13.79 -14.28
N ARG A 129 0.99 -13.10 -15.25
CA ARG A 129 1.48 -11.78 -15.71
C ARG A 129 0.86 -10.66 -14.88
N LEU A 130 1.68 -9.68 -14.52
CA LEU A 130 1.20 -8.41 -13.97
C LEU A 130 0.51 -7.58 -15.05
N CYS A 131 -0.55 -6.87 -14.67
CA CYS A 131 -1.26 -5.89 -15.48
C CYS A 131 -0.39 -4.64 -15.68
N PRO A 132 0.13 -4.37 -16.88
CA PRO A 132 1.07 -3.25 -17.09
C PRO A 132 0.48 -1.88 -16.74
N LYS A 133 -0.84 -1.72 -16.90
CA LYS A 133 -1.55 -0.47 -16.63
C LYS A 133 -1.76 -0.21 -15.13
N ARG A 134 -1.76 -1.24 -14.28
CA ARG A 134 -2.18 -1.11 -12.86
C ARG A 134 -1.19 -1.66 -11.84
N GLU A 135 -0.28 -2.52 -12.26
CA GLU A 135 0.65 -3.22 -11.37
C GLU A 135 2.11 -2.85 -11.69
N SER A 136 2.34 -1.65 -12.25
CA SER A 136 3.68 -1.13 -12.55
C SER A 136 4.52 -0.93 -11.28
N ALA A 137 3.92 -0.45 -10.19
CA ALA A 137 4.58 -0.34 -8.87
C ALA A 137 4.97 -1.71 -8.30
N LEU A 138 4.11 -2.74 -8.46
CA LEU A 138 4.41 -4.10 -8.04
C LEU A 138 5.55 -4.71 -8.86
N TRP A 139 5.52 -4.52 -10.19
CA TRP A 139 6.62 -4.90 -11.07
C TRP A 139 7.94 -4.23 -10.65
N HIS A 140 7.89 -2.94 -10.31
CA HIS A 140 9.04 -2.18 -9.85
C HIS A 140 9.59 -2.70 -8.52
N PHE A 141 8.74 -2.98 -7.52
CA PHE A 141 9.13 -3.63 -6.27
C PHE A 141 9.84 -4.97 -6.51
N HIS A 142 9.31 -5.83 -7.38
CA HIS A 142 9.94 -7.11 -7.70
C HIS A 142 11.32 -6.94 -8.37
N ASN A 143 11.53 -5.89 -9.16
CA ASN A 143 12.85 -5.59 -9.72
C ASN A 143 13.85 -5.11 -8.65
N GLN A 144 13.42 -4.25 -7.73
CA GLN A 144 14.26 -3.83 -6.61
C GLN A 144 14.67 -5.03 -5.74
N LEU A 145 13.73 -5.93 -5.45
CA LEU A 145 13.99 -7.17 -4.73
C LEU A 145 15.00 -8.05 -5.46
N ARG A 146 14.80 -8.30 -6.76
CA ARG A 146 15.75 -9.05 -7.61
C ARG A 146 17.15 -8.43 -7.57
N ALA A 147 17.25 -7.11 -7.69
CA ALA A 147 18.53 -6.40 -7.65
C ALA A 147 19.22 -6.56 -6.30
N ALA A 148 18.48 -6.47 -5.19
CA ALA A 148 19.00 -6.65 -3.85
C ALA A 148 19.54 -8.09 -3.62
N TYR A 149 18.79 -9.12 -4.05
CA TYR A 149 19.27 -10.50 -3.99
C TYR A 149 20.49 -10.74 -4.87
N ALA A 150 20.53 -10.16 -6.07
CA ALA A 150 21.69 -10.29 -6.96
C ALA A 150 22.93 -9.59 -6.37
N ALA A 151 22.76 -8.45 -5.72
CA ALA A 151 23.84 -7.76 -5.00
C ALA A 151 24.33 -8.59 -3.80
N TYR A 152 23.41 -9.15 -3.01
CA TYR A 152 23.74 -10.04 -1.91
C TYR A 152 24.52 -11.27 -2.38
N ALA A 153 24.06 -11.96 -3.44
CA ALA A 153 24.73 -13.13 -3.98
C ALA A 153 26.17 -12.83 -4.43
N ARG A 154 26.40 -11.70 -5.12
CA ARG A 154 27.75 -11.27 -5.51
C ARG A 154 28.63 -10.88 -4.32
N GLY A 155 28.04 -10.35 -3.25
CA GLY A 155 28.76 -10.01 -2.01
C GLY A 155 28.99 -11.21 -1.08
N ALA A 156 28.21 -12.28 -1.22
CA ALA A 156 28.32 -13.52 -0.46
C ALA A 156 29.35 -14.51 -1.04
N GLU A 157 29.94 -14.19 -2.21
CA GLU A 157 31.04 -14.94 -2.83
C GLU A 157 32.43 -14.67 -2.17
N ASP A 158 32.49 -13.97 -1.03
CA ASP A 158 33.71 -13.92 -0.21
C ASP A 158 33.38 -14.20 1.27
N PRO A 159 33.69 -15.41 1.72
CA PRO A 159 34.65 -15.53 2.81
C PRO A 159 35.75 -16.54 2.47
N ALA A 160 36.98 -16.02 2.34
CA ALA A 160 38.22 -16.77 2.52
C ALA A 160 38.25 -17.59 3.83
#